data_AF-A0A1J3JSF4-F1
#
_entry.id   AF-A0A1J3JSF4-F1
#
_cell.length_a   1.000
_cell.length_b   1.000
_cell.length_c   1.000
_cell.angle_alpha   90.00
_cell.angle_beta   90.00
_cell.angle_gamma   90.00
#
_symmetry.space_group_name_H-M   'P 1'
#
loop_
_entity.id
_entity.type
_entity.pdbx_description
1 polymer ?
#
loop_
_entity_poly.entity_id
_entity_poly.type
_entity_poly.pdbx_seq_one_letter_code
_entity_poly.pdbx_strand_id
1 'polypeptide(L)'
;KLYGGEPANFLDVGGSASAKQVTEAFRIITSDTKVKAILVNIFGGIMRCDVIAEGIIEAAKNINLKVPLIVRLAGTNVEKG
;
A
#
# COMPACT_ATOMS: atom_id res chain seq x y z
N LYS A 1 -14.60 -17.27 -3.73
CA LYS A 1 -13.28 -16.59 -3.73
C LYS A 1 -12.78 -16.56 -5.16
N LEU A 2 -12.57 -15.39 -5.75
CA LEU A 2 -12.00 -15.26 -7.10
C LEU A 2 -10.57 -15.85 -7.07
N TYR A 3 -10.29 -16.80 -7.94
CA TYR A 3 -8.97 -17.44 -8.12
C TYR A 3 -8.41 -18.28 -6.96
N GLY A 4 -9.25 -18.71 -6.00
CA GLY A 4 -8.84 -19.68 -4.96
C GLY A 4 -7.88 -19.16 -3.88
N GLY A 5 -7.52 -17.88 -3.90
CA GLY A 5 -6.69 -17.25 -2.87
C GLY A 5 -7.45 -16.88 -1.60
N GLU A 6 -6.76 -16.87 -0.46
CA GLU A 6 -7.28 -16.39 0.82
C GLU A 6 -6.43 -15.21 1.32
N PRO A 7 -7.02 -14.02 1.57
CA PRO A 7 -6.26 -12.91 2.14
C PRO A 7 -5.88 -13.24 3.59
N ALA A 8 -4.63 -12.97 3.95
CA ALA A 8 -4.17 -13.08 5.34
C ALA A 8 -4.87 -12.04 6.23
N ASN A 9 -5.00 -10.82 5.71
CA ASN A 9 -5.64 -9.69 6.38
C ASN A 9 -6.13 -8.65 5.36
N PHE A 10 -6.79 -7.62 5.86
CA PHE A 10 -7.23 -6.45 5.12
C PHE A 10 -7.10 -5.22 6.02
N LEU A 11 -6.52 -4.14 5.48
CA LEU A 11 -6.40 -2.85 6.15
C LEU A 11 -6.65 -1.75 5.12
N ASP A 12 -7.45 -0.76 5.51
CA ASP A 12 -7.71 0.41 4.70
C ASP A 12 -7.13 1.66 5.38
N VAL A 13 -6.66 2.61 4.59
CA VAL A 13 -6.08 3.87 5.04
C VAL A 13 -6.90 5.01 4.45
N GLY A 14 -7.37 5.92 5.28
CA GLY A 14 -8.24 7.01 4.83
C GLY A 14 -7.60 7.88 3.74
N GLY A 15 -8.42 8.51 2.90
CA GLY A 15 -8.01 9.23 1.69
C GLY A 15 -7.11 10.47 1.88
N SER A 16 -6.68 10.77 3.10
CA SER A 16 -5.71 11.83 3.44
C SER A 16 -4.50 11.27 4.18
N ALA A 17 -4.18 9.98 3.98
CA ALA A 17 -3.12 9.30 4.70
C ALA A 17 -1.74 9.91 4.42
N SER A 18 -1.05 10.30 5.48
CA SER A 18 0.36 10.71 5.44
C SER A 18 1.30 9.52 5.25
N ALA A 19 2.53 9.76 4.80
CA ALA A 19 3.57 8.74 4.70
C ALA A 19 3.80 7.97 6.03
N LYS A 20 3.65 8.66 7.17
CA LYS A 20 3.71 8.04 8.50
C LYS A 20 2.58 7.03 8.71
N GLN A 21 1.35 7.38 8.32
CA GLN A 21 0.21 6.46 8.44
C GLN A 21 0.36 5.24 7.51
N VAL A 22 0.89 5.43 6.31
CA VAL A 22 1.21 4.32 5.39
C VAL A 22 2.32 3.42 5.97
N THR A 23 3.33 4.00 6.61
CA THR A 23 4.39 3.26 7.30
C THR A 23 3.82 2.38 8.42
N GLU A 24 2.98 2.94 9.29
CA GLU A 24 2.34 2.18 10.37
C GLU A 24 1.37 1.11 9.83
N ALA A 25 0.64 1.41 8.75
CA ALA A 25 -0.19 0.42 8.07
C ALA A 25 0.63 -0.79 7.60
N PHE A 26 1.81 -0.57 7.01
CA PHE A 26 2.69 -1.67 6.65
C PHE A 26 3.26 -2.41 7.86
N ARG A 27 3.58 -1.73 8.98
CA ARG A 27 3.99 -2.42 10.21
C ARG A 27 2.90 -3.34 10.75
N ILE A 28 1.64 -2.88 10.73
CA ILE A 28 0.49 -3.68 11.18
C ILE A 28 0.30 -4.88 10.25
N ILE A 29 0.25 -4.66 8.94
CA ILE A 29 0.06 -5.73 7.95
C ILE A 29 1.19 -6.77 8.06
N THR A 30 2.44 -6.34 8.13
CA THR A 30 3.61 -7.24 8.17
C THR A 30 3.81 -7.92 9.52
N SER A 31 3.09 -7.51 10.57
CA SER A 31 3.10 -8.22 11.86
C SER A 31 2.41 -9.58 11.79
N ASP A 32 1.54 -9.79 10.80
CA ASP A 32 0.93 -11.08 10.53
C ASP A 32 1.87 -11.96 9.70
N THR A 33 2.36 -13.01 10.33
CA THR A 33 3.29 -13.98 9.72
C THR A 33 2.71 -14.76 8.54
N LYS A 34 1.38 -14.72 8.32
CA LYS A 34 0.72 -15.32 7.15
C LYS A 34 0.84 -14.47 5.89
N VAL A 35 1.26 -13.21 6.00
CA VAL A 35 1.43 -12.31 4.84
C VAL A 35 2.61 -12.76 3.99
N LYS A 36 2.31 -13.14 2.74
CA LYS A 36 3.31 -13.54 1.74
C LYS A 36 3.55 -12.49 0.68
N ALA A 37 2.62 -11.57 0.48
CA ALA A 37 2.68 -10.45 -0.44
C ALA A 37 1.66 -9.39 -0.01
N ILE A 38 1.90 -8.14 -0.38
CA ILE A 38 1.00 -7.02 -0.13
C ILE A 38 0.50 -6.49 -1.47
N LEU A 39 -0.82 -6.42 -1.62
CA LEU A 39 -1.47 -5.75 -2.75
C LEU A 39 -2.08 -4.45 -2.24
N VAL A 40 -1.61 -3.32 -2.76
CA VAL A 40 -2.16 -2.00 -2.47
C VAL A 40 -2.92 -1.52 -3.70
N ASN A 41 -4.22 -1.29 -3.54
CA ASN A 41 -5.07 -0.74 -4.58
C ASN A 41 -5.47 0.69 -4.20
N ILE A 42 -5.10 1.65 -5.03
CA ILE A 42 -5.30 3.08 -4.75
C ILE A 42 -6.05 3.73 -5.89
N PHE A 43 -7.07 4.50 -5.51
CA PHE A 43 -7.79 5.39 -6.40
C PHE A 43 -7.58 6.85 -5.97
N GLY A 44 -6.62 7.51 -6.60
CA GLY A 44 -6.28 8.92 -6.41
C GLY A 44 -7.32 9.83 -7.07
N GLY A 45 -8.47 10.00 -6.41
CA GLY A 45 -9.45 11.01 -6.81
C GLY A 45 -8.93 12.41 -6.51
N ILE A 46 -8.92 12.77 -5.21
CA ILE A 46 -8.45 14.08 -4.71
C ILE A 46 -6.93 14.08 -4.48
N MET A 47 -6.37 12.99 -3.96
CA MET A 47 -4.92 12.86 -3.81
C MET A 47 -4.25 12.51 -5.15
N ARG A 48 -3.08 13.11 -5.40
CA ARG A 48 -2.26 12.80 -6.58
C ARG A 48 -1.51 11.48 -6.39
N CYS A 49 -1.46 10.67 -7.44
CA CYS A 49 -0.81 9.36 -7.41
C CYS A 49 0.71 9.45 -7.17
N ASP A 50 1.37 10.49 -7.66
CA ASP A 50 2.82 10.71 -7.45
C ASP A 50 3.18 10.85 -5.96
N VAL A 51 2.48 11.72 -5.23
CA VAL A 51 2.68 11.91 -3.79
C VAL A 51 2.44 10.61 -3.00
N ILE A 52 1.41 9.86 -3.39
CA ILE A 52 1.10 8.59 -2.73
C ILE A 52 2.18 7.55 -3.02
N ALA A 53 2.63 7.42 -4.27
CA ALA A 53 3.66 6.50 -4.67
C ALA A 53 4.98 6.76 -3.93
N GLU A 54 5.39 8.02 -3.84
CA GLU A 54 6.55 8.43 -3.05
C GLU A 54 6.42 8.02 -1.58
N GLY A 55 5.27 8.29 -0.96
CA GLY A 55 4.99 7.90 0.42
C GLY A 55 5.04 6.39 0.65
N ILE A 56 4.57 5.59 -0.31
CA ILE A 56 4.65 4.12 -0.26
C ILE A 56 6.10 3.63 -0.37
N ILE A 57 6.87 4.20 -1.31
CA ILE A 57 8.28 3.85 -1.51
C ILE A 57 9.08 4.17 -0.24
N GLU A 58 8.86 5.35 0.35
CA GLU A 58 9.51 5.77 1.60
C GLU A 58 9.14 4.84 2.76
N ALA A 59 7.83 4.55 2.93
CA ALA A 59 7.34 3.64 3.97
C ALA A 59 7.96 2.24 3.84
N ALA A 60 7.98 1.68 2.63
CA ALA A 60 8.54 0.35 2.36
C ALA A 60 10.05 0.28 2.68
N LYS A 61 10.80 1.34 2.36
CA LYS A 61 12.22 1.47 2.72
C LYS A 61 12.42 1.57 4.23
N ASN A 62 11.65 2.42 4.90
CA ASN A 62 11.76 2.69 6.34
C ASN A 62 11.55 1.44 7.20
N ILE A 63 10.71 0.50 6.75
CA ILE A 63 10.48 -0.76 7.49
C ILE A 63 11.29 -1.93 6.94
N ASN A 64 12.13 -1.72 5.92
CA ASN A 64 12.89 -2.76 5.24
C ASN A 64 12.01 -3.94 4.79
N LEU A 65 10.92 -3.63 4.08
CA LEU A 65 9.88 -4.58 3.68
C LEU A 65 10.49 -5.79 2.94
N LYS A 66 10.20 -7.00 3.43
CA LYS A 66 10.77 -8.25 2.90
C LYS A 66 9.86 -9.01 1.96
N VAL A 67 8.55 -8.77 2.04
CA VAL A 67 7.56 -9.41 1.19
C VAL A 67 7.33 -8.59 -0.09
N PRO A 68 6.98 -9.22 -1.21
CA PRO A 68 6.64 -8.50 -2.44
C PRO A 68 5.49 -7.50 -2.21
N LEU A 69 5.68 -6.29 -2.74
CA LEU A 69 4.70 -5.22 -2.74
C LEU A 69 4.25 -4.97 -4.18
N ILE A 70 2.95 -5.14 -4.43
CA ILE A 70 2.31 -4.87 -5.70
C ILE A 70 1.38 -3.67 -5.49
N VAL A 71 1.59 -2.61 -6.25
CA VAL A 71 0.78 -1.39 -6.16
C VAL A 71 0.07 -1.18 -7.48
N ARG A 72 -1.25 -0.97 -7.42
CA ARG A 72 -2.04 -0.49 -8.54
C ARG A 72 -2.54 0.92 -8.22
N LEU A 73 -2.19 1.87 -9.07
CA LEU A 73 -2.61 3.26 -8.99
C LEU A 73 -3.64 3.54 -10.09
N ALA A 74 -4.59 4.41 -9.81
CA ALA A 74 -5.46 5.05 -10.79
C ALA A 74 -5.86 6.42 -10.26
N GLY A 75 -5.87 7.45 -11.11
CA GLY A 75 -6.21 8.80 -10.66
C GLY A 75 -5.36 9.91 -11.27
N THR A 76 -5.36 11.06 -10.62
CA THR A 76 -4.62 12.26 -11.06
C THR A 76 -3.11 12.02 -10.98
N ASN A 77 -2.38 12.37 -12.05
CA ASN A 77 -0.93 12.14 -12.21
C ASN A 77 -0.49 10.68 -12.07
N VAL A 78 -1.34 9.71 -12.43
CA VAL A 78 -0.99 8.29 -12.40
C VAL A 78 0.30 7.97 -13.17
N GLU A 79 0.56 8.65 -14.29
CA GLU A 79 1.78 8.45 -15.09
C GLU A 79 3.08 8.85 -14.39
N LYS A 80 2.99 9.63 -13.30
CA LYS A 80 4.14 10.07 -12.51
C LYS A 80 4.39 9.23 -11.24
N GLY A 81 3.48 8.31 -10.92
CA GLY A 81 3.54 7.46 -9.73
C GLY A 81 4.01 6.04 -10.01
#